data_AF-A0A5C6D3S1-F1
#
_entry.id   AF-A0A5C6D3S1-F1
#
_cell.length_a   1.000
_cell.length_b   1.000
_cell.length_c   1.000
_cell.angle_alpha   90.00
_cell.angle_beta   90.00
_cell.angle_gamma   90.00
#
_symmetry.space_group_name_H-M   'P 1'
#
loop_
_entity.id
_entity.type
_entity.pdbx_description
1 polymer ?
#
loop_
_entity_poly.entity_id
_entity_poly.type
_entity_poly.pdbx_seq_one_letter_code
_entity_poly.pdbx_strand_id
1 'polypeptide(L)'
;MDIAKYNQFAWDQQVRKGNRWTVPVSEETIAAARARLWQVVLTPQKPMPKSWFPPMDCLEVLCLASGGRSAGAHPLSRGCPGHSA
;
A
#
# COMPACT_ATOMS: atom_id res chain seq x y z
N MET A 1 19.10 -26.62 8.75
CA MET A 1 18.69 -25.68 7.70
C MET A 1 18.51 -24.32 8.34
N ASP A 2 19.24 -23.31 7.89
CA ASP A 2 19.05 -21.94 8.36
C ASP A 2 17.88 -21.32 7.56
N ILE A 3 16.71 -21.25 8.18
CA ILE A 3 15.47 -20.78 7.54
C ILE A 3 15.60 -19.31 7.13
N ALA A 4 16.32 -18.49 7.91
CA ALA A 4 16.50 -17.08 7.60
C ALA A 4 17.36 -16.91 6.34
N LYS A 5 18.47 -17.64 6.22
CA LYS A 5 19.31 -17.61 5.01
C LYS A 5 18.59 -18.18 3.79
N TYR A 6 17.79 -19.24 3.95
CA TYR A 6 16.98 -19.77 2.86
C TYR A 6 15.97 -18.73 2.35
N ASN A 7 15.25 -18.08 3.25
CA ASN A 7 14.27 -17.05 2.90
C ASN A 7 14.92 -15.83 2.25
N GLN A 8 16.07 -15.39 2.76
CA GLN A 8 16.84 -14.31 2.17
C GLN A 8 17.20 -14.63 0.72
N PHE A 9 17.80 -15.79 0.46
CA PHE A 9 18.16 -16.21 -0.88
C PHE A 9 16.95 -16.31 -1.81
N ALA A 10 15.83 -16.84 -1.32
CA ALA A 10 14.60 -16.92 -2.09
C ALA A 10 14.08 -15.52 -2.50
N TRP A 11 14.08 -14.57 -1.57
CA TRP A 11 13.64 -13.19 -1.83
C TRP A 11 14.60 -12.42 -2.73
N ASP A 12 15.92 -12.59 -2.60
CA ASP A 12 16.91 -12.00 -3.51
C ASP A 12 16.63 -12.41 -4.97
N GLN A 13 16.26 -13.68 -5.17
CA GLN A 13 15.89 -14.17 -6.50
C GLN A 13 14.56 -13.60 -6.99
N GLN A 14 13.60 -13.31 -6.11
CA GLN A 14 12.36 -12.62 -6.49
C GLN A 14 12.61 -11.17 -6.91
N VAL A 15 13.51 -10.47 -6.21
CA VAL A 15 13.94 -9.11 -6.57
C VAL A 15 14.59 -9.11 -7.96
N ARG A 16 15.53 -10.02 -8.21
CA ARG A 16 16.21 -10.13 -9.52
C ARG A 16 15.26 -10.46 -10.67
N LYS A 17 14.18 -11.19 -10.39
CA LYS A 17 13.14 -11.51 -11.38
C LYS A 17 12.16 -10.37 -11.63
N GLY A 18 12.29 -9.25 -10.93
CA GLY A 18 11.36 -8.13 -11.03
C GLY A 18 9.96 -8.52 -10.57
N ASN A 19 9.85 -9.32 -9.50
CA ASN A 19 8.56 -9.63 -8.90
C ASN A 19 7.84 -8.31 -8.59
N ARG A 20 6.58 -8.18 -9.03
CA ARG A 20 5.79 -6.95 -8.88
C ARG A 20 5.72 -6.40 -7.45
N TRP A 21 5.93 -7.24 -6.43
CA TRP A 21 5.91 -6.85 -5.01
C TRP A 21 7.28 -6.38 -4.50
N THR A 22 8.34 -6.58 -5.27
CA THR A 22 9.70 -6.12 -4.94
C THR A 22 10.07 -4.83 -5.69
N VAL A 23 9.24 -4.40 -6.63
CA VAL A 23 9.43 -3.15 -7.38
C VAL A 23 8.66 -2.03 -6.69
N PRO A 24 9.28 -0.86 -6.44
CA PRO A 24 8.57 0.31 -5.93
C PRO A 24 7.45 0.74 -6.86
N VAL A 25 6.32 1.16 -6.29
CA VAL A 25 5.25 1.81 -7.06
C VAL A 25 5.70 3.20 -7.53
N SER A 26 5.12 3.66 -8.64
CA SER A 26 5.47 4.96 -9.22
C SER A 26 4.92 6.13 -8.41
N GLU A 27 5.52 7.31 -8.55
CA GLU A 27 5.06 8.53 -7.87
C GLU A 27 3.64 8.91 -8.29
N GLU A 28 3.26 8.68 -9.55
CA GLU A 28 1.92 8.93 -10.06
C GLU A 28 0.89 8.04 -9.39
N THR A 29 1.25 6.78 -9.09
CA THR A 29 0.38 5.86 -8.35
C THR A 29 0.14 6.37 -6.93
N ILE A 30 1.18 6.90 -6.28
CA ILE A 30 1.08 7.50 -4.94
C ILE A 30 0.22 8.77 -5.01
N ALA A 31 0.44 9.63 -6.00
CA ALA A 31 -0.34 10.85 -6.19
C ALA A 31 -1.83 10.55 -6.46
N ALA A 32 -2.12 9.56 -7.29
CA ALA A 32 -3.48 9.09 -7.55
C ALA A 32 -4.15 8.57 -6.27
N ALA A 33 -3.45 7.75 -5.48
CA ALA A 33 -3.96 7.26 -4.20
C ALA A 33 -4.28 8.42 -3.23
N ARG A 34 -3.42 9.44 -3.16
CA ARG A 34 -3.67 10.67 -2.39
C ARG A 34 -4.84 11.48 -2.92
N ALA A 35 -5.04 11.51 -4.23
CA ALA A 35 -6.17 12.13 -4.92
C ALA A 35 -7.45 11.28 -4.87
N ARG A 36 -7.53 10.28 -3.97
CA ARG A 36 -8.69 9.40 -3.76
C ARG A 36 -8.95 8.42 -4.92
N LEU A 37 -8.03 8.33 -5.88
CA LEU A 37 -8.01 7.34 -6.95
C LEU A 37 -7.18 6.13 -6.52
N TRP A 38 -7.71 5.37 -5.56
CA TRP A 38 -7.06 4.18 -5.00
C TRP A 38 -7.76 2.89 -5.42
N GLN A 39 -7.02 1.79 -5.33
CA GLN A 39 -7.49 0.42 -5.50
C GLN A 39 -6.77 -0.51 -4.52
N VAL A 40 -7.51 -1.47 -3.95
CA VAL A 40 -6.94 -2.55 -3.14
C VAL A 40 -7.15 -3.86 -3.89
N VAL A 41 -6.13 -4.71 -3.91
CA VAL A 41 -6.15 -6.02 -4.56
C VAL A 41 -6.03 -7.10 -3.49
N LEU A 42 -6.98 -8.04 -3.46
CA LEU A 42 -6.87 -9.24 -2.60
C LEU A 42 -6.14 -10.36 -3.35
N THR A 43 -6.47 -10.52 -4.64
CA THR A 43 -5.71 -11.36 -5.56
C THR A 43 -4.90 -10.44 -6.48
N PRO A 44 -3.70 -10.84 -6.92
CA PRO A 44 -2.83 -9.95 -7.71
C PRO A 44 -3.48 -9.41 -9.00
N GLN A 45 -4.55 -10.04 -9.47
CA GLN A 45 -5.17 -9.74 -10.76
C GLN A 45 -6.43 -8.87 -10.66
N LYS A 46 -7.18 -8.92 -9.55
CA LYS A 46 -8.50 -8.28 -9.50
C LYS A 46 -8.60 -7.24 -8.39
N PRO A 47 -8.95 -5.99 -8.71
CA PRO A 47 -9.26 -4.98 -7.70
C PRO A 47 -10.56 -5.35 -6.98
N MET A 48 -10.58 -5.09 -5.68
CA MET A 48 -11.75 -5.29 -4.84
C MET A 48 -12.83 -4.24 -5.15
N PRO A 49 -14.12 -4.58 -5.05
CA PRO A 49 -15.18 -3.60 -5.16
C PRO A 49 -15.00 -2.47 -4.14
N LYS A 50 -15.09 -1.21 -4.56
CA LYS A 50 -14.96 -0.05 -3.65
C LYS A 50 -16.03 -0.05 -2.55
N SER A 51 -17.20 -0.66 -2.80
CA SER A 51 -18.29 -0.79 -1.84
C SER A 51 -17.96 -1.64 -0.61
N TRP A 52 -16.86 -2.40 -0.63
CA TRP A 52 -16.39 -3.14 0.54
C TRP A 52 -15.72 -2.24 1.58
N PHE A 53 -15.38 -1.02 1.19
CA PHE A 53 -14.73 -0.04 2.04
C PHE A 53 -15.74 1.05 2.41
N PRO A 54 -15.63 1.63 3.62
CA PRO A 54 -16.38 2.83 3.96
C PRO A 54 -15.98 3.98 3.03
N PRO A 55 -16.76 5.08 2.99
CA PRO A 55 -16.29 6.32 2.41
C PRO A 55 -14.93 6.66 3.01
N MET A 56 -13.90 6.69 2.16
CA MET A 56 -12.52 6.93 2.60
C MET A 56 -12.25 8.42 2.83
N ASP A 57 -13.28 9.26 2.65
CA ASP A 57 -13.25 10.66 3.04
C ASP A 57 -13.02 10.72 4.55
N CYS A 58 -12.07 11.55 4.97
CA CYS A 58 -11.85 11.83 6.40
C CYS A 58 -11.25 10.70 7.23
N LEU A 59 -10.83 9.58 6.61
CA LEU A 59 -10.19 8.49 7.32
C LEU A 59 -8.66 8.64 7.35
N GLU A 60 -8.08 8.37 8.51
CA GLU A 60 -6.66 8.13 8.63
C GLU A 60 -6.36 6.69 8.21
N VAL A 61 -5.57 6.54 7.15
CA VAL A 61 -5.19 5.23 6.62
C VAL A 61 -3.80 4.88 7.14
N LEU A 62 -3.71 3.79 7.90
CA LEU A 62 -2.45 3.22 8.37
C LEU A 62 -1.98 2.11 7.42
N CYS A 63 -0.76 2.24 6.91
CA CYS A 63 -0.12 1.21 6.10
C CYS A 63 0.73 0.29 7.00
N LEU A 64 0.33 -0.98 7.13
CA LEU A 64 1.10 -1.99 7.87
C LEU A 64 1.81 -2.94 6.89
N ALA A 65 3.06 -3.29 7.21
CA ALA A 65 3.86 -4.27 6.46
C ALA A 65 4.03 -3.97 4.95
N SER A 66 4.07 -2.70 4.55
CA SER A 66 4.11 -2.24 3.14
C SER A 66 5.45 -2.38 2.40
N GLY A 67 6.41 -3.18 2.90
CA GLY A 67 7.70 -3.47 2.23
C GLY A 67 8.71 -2.31 2.18
N GLY A 68 8.25 -1.06 2.00
CA GLY A 68 8.99 0.16 2.24
C GLY A 68 8.40 0.85 3.47
N ARG A 69 9.25 1.28 4.42
CA ARG A 69 8.85 1.90 5.69
C ARG A 69 7.77 2.97 5.44
N SER A 70 6.56 2.73 5.92
CA SER A 70 5.53 3.76 6.07
C SER A 70 4.60 3.36 7.21
N ALA A 71 5.14 3.34 8.42
CA ALA A 71 4.36 3.42 9.65
C ALA A 71 3.90 4.88 9.87
N GLY A 72 3.24 5.45 8.87
CA GLY A 72 2.68 6.80 8.93
C GLY A 72 1.21 6.73 8.59
N ALA A 73 0.36 7.23 9.48
CA ALA A 73 -1.01 7.55 9.13
C ALA A 73 -0.97 8.61 8.03
N HIS A 74 -1.55 8.30 6.87
CA HIS A 74 -1.78 9.33 5.87
C HIS A 74 -3.21 9.83 6.01
N PRO A 75 -3.39 11.11 6.42
CA PRO A 75 -4.70 11.69 6.48
C PRO A 75 -5.24 11.85 5.06
N LEU A 76 -6.29 11.09 4.73
CA LEU A 76 -7.23 11.47 3.66
C LEU A 76 -8.23 12.54 4.16
N SER A 77 -7.97 13.12 5.34
CA SER A 77 -8.84 14.04 6.08
C SER A 77 -8.70 15.54 5.78
N ARG A 78 -7.87 15.94 4.80
CA ARG A 78 -7.84 17.34 4.38
C ARG A 78 -9.23 17.76 3.87
N GLY A 79 -9.87 18.70 4.57
CA GLY A 79 -11.17 19.27 4.22
C GLY A 79 -12.39 18.68 4.94
N CYS A 80 -12.18 17.90 6.01
CA CYS A 80 -13.26 17.23 6.73
C CYS A 80 -13.76 18.02 7.96
N PRO A 81 -15.07 18.16 8.15
CA PRO A 81 -15.61 18.87 9.32
C PRO A 81 -15.22 18.15 10.61
N GLY A 82 -14.57 18.86 11.53
CA GLY A 82 -14.15 18.33 12.85
C GLY A 82 -12.65 18.11 13.04
N HIS A 83 -11.82 18.23 11.99
CA HIS A 83 -10.37 18.36 12.14
C HIS A 83 -9.99 19.84 12.14
N SER A 84 -10.09 20.49 13.30
CA SER A 84 -9.43 21.79 13.52
C SER A 84 -7.92 21.54 13.58
N ALA A 85 -7.18 22.40 12.88
CA ALA A 85 -5.73 22.52 12.99
C ALA A 85 -5.28 22.82 14.42
#